data_AF-L8P4T3-F1
#
_entry.id   AF-L8P4T3-F1
#
_cell.length_a   1.000
_cell.length_b   1.000
_cell.length_c   1.000
_cell.angle_alpha   90.00
_cell.angle_beta   90.00
_cell.angle_gamma   90.00
#
_symmetry.space_group_name_H-M   'P 1'
#
loop_
_entity.id
_entity.type
_entity.pdbx_description
1 polymer ?
#
loop_
_entity_poly.entity_id
_entity_poly.type
_entity_poly.pdbx_seq_one_letter_code
_entity_poly.pdbx_strand_id
1 'polypeptide(L)' 'MLAPDVFDQRDEDGMVVLLDEAPPADLHDAVSESATVCPAAAIRLVES' A
#
# COMPACT_ATOMS: atom_id res chain seq x y z
N MET A 1 8.31 -4.91 -1.87
CA MET A 1 7.02 -4.18 -1.84
C MET A 1 7.19 -2.88 -2.61
N LEU A 2 6.18 -2.42 -3.37
CA LEU A 2 6.33 -1.29 -4.32
C LEU A 2 6.24 0.11 -3.68
N ALA A 3 5.52 0.25 -2.55
CA ALA A 3 5.43 1.49 -1.78
C ALA A 3 5.82 1.29 -0.29
N PRO A 4 7.12 1.05 0.01
CA PRO A 4 7.62 0.76 1.37
C PRO A 4 7.45 1.90 2.37
N ASP A 5 7.26 3.13 1.90
CA ASP A 5 6.99 4.28 2.77
C ASP A 5 5.50 4.41 3.13
N VAL A 6 4.61 3.64 2.47
CA VAL A 6 3.15 3.73 2.63
C VAL A 6 2.56 2.47 3.24
N PHE A 7 3.09 1.31 2.87
CA PHE A 7 2.70 0.05 3.48
C PHE A 7 3.90 -0.58 4.18
N ASP A 8 3.64 -1.54 5.04
CA ASP A 8 4.64 -2.50 5.52
C ASP A 8 4.04 -3.90 5.42
N GLN A 9 4.87 -4.92 5.33
CA GLN A 9 4.41 -6.30 5.41
C GLN A 9 5.10 -6.98 6.59
N ARG A 10 4.31 -7.39 7.57
CA ARG A 10 4.81 -8.14 8.72
C ARG A 10 5.34 -9.50 8.28
N ASP A 11 6.59 -9.79 8.60
CA ASP A 11 7.26 -11.02 8.20
C ASP A 11 6.59 -12.28 8.77
N GLU A 12 5.91 -12.19 9.92
CA GLU A 12 5.42 -13.37 10.64
C GLU A 12 4.16 -13.99 10.02
N ASP A 13 3.24 -13.16 9.54
CA ASP A 13 1.94 -13.57 9.01
C ASP A 13 1.62 -12.97 7.63
N GLY A 14 2.53 -12.18 7.07
CA GLY A 14 2.36 -11.54 5.78
C GLY A 14 1.28 -10.44 5.77
N MET A 15 0.79 -10.00 6.94
CA MET A 15 -0.20 -8.94 7.05
C MET A 15 0.38 -7.62 6.53
N VAL A 16 -0.36 -6.97 5.63
CA VAL A 16 -0.05 -5.61 5.17
C VAL A 16 -0.54 -4.61 6.21
N VAL A 17 0.35 -3.72 6.65
CA VAL A 17 0.09 -2.60 7.54
C VAL A 17 0.10 -1.31 6.73
N LEU A 18 -0.84 -0.41 7.00
CA LEU A 18 -0.84 0.94 6.43
C LEU A 18 0.02 1.85 7.32
N LEU A 19 1.08 2.43 6.76
CA LEU A 19 1.98 3.37 7.43
C LEU A 19 1.54 4.83 7.25
N ASP A 20 1.06 5.18 6.06
CA ASP A 20 0.59 6.52 5.71
C ASP A 20 -0.73 6.46 4.94
N GLU A 21 -1.79 7.04 5.50
CA GLU A 21 -3.13 7.06 4.88
C GLU A 21 -3.29 8.16 3.80
N ALA A 22 -2.43 9.17 3.82
CA ALA A 22 -2.50 10.32 2.93
C ALA A 22 -1.10 10.62 2.34
N PRO A 23 -0.53 9.66 1.57
CA PRO A 23 0.82 9.80 1.06
C PRO A 23 0.91 10.97 0.07
N PRO A 24 2.10 11.59 -0.06
CA PRO A 24 2.34 12.65 -1.02
C PRO A 24 2.06 12.17 -2.46
N ALA A 25 1.71 13.12 -3.34
CA ALA A 25 1.35 12.85 -4.74
C ALA A 25 2.40 12.02 -5.49
N ASP A 26 3.68 12.23 -5.19
CA ASP A 26 4.80 11.51 -5.81
C ASP A 26 4.76 9.99 -5.55
N LEU A 27 4.02 9.52 -4.54
CA LEU A 27 3.85 8.10 -4.21
C LEU A 27 2.54 7.50 -4.73
N HIS A 28 1.64 8.30 -5.32
CA HIS A 28 0.31 7.83 -5.73
C HIS A 28 0.37 6.71 -6.78
N ASP A 29 1.31 6.80 -7.73
CA ASP A 29 1.50 5.75 -8.74
C ASP A 29 1.92 4.42 -8.11
N ALA A 30 2.89 4.47 -7.18
CA ALA A 30 3.36 3.27 -6.47
C ALA A 30 2.28 2.64 -5.58
N VAL A 31 1.42 3.48 -4.98
CA VAL A 31 0.25 3.06 -4.21
C VAL A 31 -0.79 2.38 -5.09
N SER A 32 -1.07 2.95 -6.26
CA SER A 32 -2.00 2.39 -7.25
C SER A 32 -1.52 1.05 -7.80
N GLU A 33 -0.22 0.94 -8.09
CA GLU A 33 0.38 -0.33 -8.53
C GLU A 33 0.34 -1.37 -7.41
N SER A 34 0.64 -0.99 -6.15
CA SER A 34 0.56 -1.88 -4.99
C SER A 34 -0.83 -2.47 -4.81
N ALA A 35 -1.88 -1.66 -4.97
CA ALA A 35 -3.26 -2.13 -4.91
C ALA A 35 -3.58 -3.10 -6.06
N THR A 36 -3.10 -2.81 -7.26
CA THR A 36 -3.33 -3.63 -8.47
C THR A 36 -2.66 -5.00 -8.39
N VAL A 37 -1.43 -5.07 -7.87
CA VAL A 37 -0.68 -6.34 -7.78
C VAL A 37 -0.93 -7.11 -6.49
N CYS A 38 -1.71 -6.57 -5.55
CA CYS A 38 -1.98 -7.20 -4.25
C CYS A 38 -2.79 -8.50 -4.43
N PRO A 39 -2.20 -9.68 -4.16
CA PRO A 39 -2.88 -10.96 -4.41
C PRO A 39 -4.07 -11.18 -3.46
N ALA A 40 -4.03 -10.58 -2.28
CA ALA A 40 -5.08 -10.67 -1.27
C ALA A 40 -6.16 -9.59 -1.40
N ALA A 41 -6.02 -8.66 -2.36
CA ALA A 41 -6.89 -7.48 -2.48
C ALA A 41 -7.05 -6.71 -1.16
N ALA A 42 -5.98 -6.61 -0.37
CA ALA A 42 -5.99 -6.02 0.96
C ALA A 42 -5.95 -4.49 0.97
N ILE A 43 -5.60 -3.87 -0.15
CA ILE A 43 -5.43 -2.41 -0.29
C ILE A 43 -6.64 -1.84 -1.02
N ARG A 44 -7.25 -0.79 -0.45
CA ARG A 44 -8.35 -0.04 -1.07
C ARG A 44 -7.99 1.44 -1.14
N LEU A 45 -8.12 2.01 -2.32
CA LEU A 45 -7.92 3.45 -2.55
C LEU A 45 -9.25 4.18 -2.40
N VAL A 46 -9.19 5.36 -1.78
CA VAL A 46 -10.32 6.29 -1.66
C VAL A 46 -9.82 7.69 -1.98
N GLU A 47 -10.58 8.43 -2.77
CA GLU A 47 -10.30 9.83 -3.09
C GLU A 47 -11.11 10.73 -2.16
N SER A 48 -10.50 11.83 -1.69
CA SER A 48 -11.13 12.85 -0.83
C SER A 48 -11.32 14.17 -1.58
#